data_AF-A0A392RN10-F1
#
_entry.id   AF-A0A392RN10-F1
#
_cell.length_a   1.000
_cell.length_b   1.000
_cell.length_c   1.000
_cell.angle_alpha   90.00
_cell.angle_beta   90.00
_cell.angle_gamma   90.00
#
_symmetry.space_group_name_H-M   'P 1'
#
loop_
_entity.id
_entity.type
_entity.pdbx_description
1 polymer ?
#
loop_
_entity_poly.entity_id
_entity_poly.type
_entity_poly.pdbx_seq_one_letter_code
_entity_poly.pdbx_strand_id
1 'polypeptide(L)'
;MSSLMAKKLDLIEEFRDLSLVCEVTPRSVKLGMLKLTNPFLGEVKECQKRDQKLMEKLVLVREGKKVDFGTDENGVVRYRGRVCVPDMPELRKMILEEGHRSGLSIHPGVTKMY
;
A
#
# COMPACT_ATOMS: atom_id res chain seq x y z
N MET A 1 2.96 28.05 -24.21
CA MET A 1 1.82 27.84 -23.29
C MET A 1 2.17 28.49 -21.95
N SER A 2 1.30 29.33 -21.40
CA SER A 2 1.60 30.12 -20.19
C SER A 2 1.64 29.23 -18.94
N SER A 3 2.50 29.57 -17.96
CA SER A 3 2.66 28.85 -16.69
C SER A 3 1.34 28.63 -15.93
N LEU A 4 0.37 29.52 -16.12
CA LEU A 4 -0.97 29.43 -15.54
C LEU A 4 -1.80 28.25 -16.08
N MET A 5 -1.63 27.91 -17.37
CA MET A 5 -2.33 26.80 -18.00
C MET A 5 -1.75 25.44 -17.56
N ALA A 6 -0.43 25.37 -17.35
CA ALA A 6 0.22 24.17 -16.81
C ALA A 6 -0.30 23.85 -15.39
N LYS A 7 -0.29 24.82 -14.48
CA LYS A 7 -0.80 24.65 -13.10
C LYS A 7 -2.28 24.24 -13.04
N LYS A 8 -3.09 24.67 -14.00
CA LYS A 8 -4.51 24.30 -14.08
C LYS A 8 -4.70 22.85 -14.54
N LEU A 9 -3.84 22.36 -15.43
CA LEU A 9 -3.86 20.97 -15.88
C LEU A 9 -3.40 20.03 -14.77
N ASP A 10 -2.31 20.36 -14.06
CA ASP A 10 -1.80 19.58 -12.93
C ASP A 10 -2.89 19.41 -11.85
N LEU A 11 -3.59 20.50 -11.51
CA LEU A 11 -4.69 20.45 -10.54
C LEU A 11 -5.86 19.57 -11.00
N ILE A 12 -6.14 19.51 -12.30
CA ILE A 12 -7.20 18.66 -12.87
C ILE A 12 -6.78 17.18 -12.82
N GLU A 13 -5.50 16.87 -13.04
CA GLU A 13 -4.97 15.51 -12.91
C GLU A 13 -5.04 15.04 -11.45
N GLU A 14 -4.55 15.85 -10.50
CA GLU A 14 -4.67 15.53 -9.06
C GLU A 14 -6.14 15.31 -8.65
N PHE A 15 -7.07 16.10 -9.21
CA PHE A 15 -8.50 15.96 -8.95
C PHE A 15 -9.10 14.66 -9.50
N ARG A 16 -8.60 14.14 -10.62
CA ARG A 16 -9.01 12.83 -11.15
C ARG A 16 -8.52 11.70 -10.24
N ASP A 17 -7.31 11.83 -9.72
CA ASP A 17 -6.68 10.77 -8.91
C ASP A 17 -7.29 10.63 -7.51
N LEU A 18 -8.01 11.67 -7.05
CA LEU A 18 -8.66 11.72 -5.74
C LEU A 18 -9.82 10.70 -5.53
N SER A 19 -10.12 9.82 -6.50
CA SER A 19 -11.09 8.72 -6.36
C SER A 19 -12.41 9.16 -5.69
N LEU A 20 -12.91 10.32 -6.12
CA LEU A 20 -14.05 10.99 -5.48
C LEU A 20 -15.35 10.23 -5.77
N VAL A 21 -16.14 10.01 -4.72
CA VAL A 21 -17.56 9.67 -4.85
C VAL A 21 -18.31 10.94 -5.20
N CYS A 22 -19.02 10.95 -6.33
CA CYS A 22 -19.79 12.10 -6.79
C CYS A 22 -21.29 11.78 -6.74
N GLU A 23 -22.05 12.59 -6.00
CA GLU A 23 -23.51 12.55 -5.97
C GLU A 23 -24.04 13.87 -6.54
N VAL A 24 -24.73 13.80 -7.67
CA VAL A 24 -25.35 14.96 -8.32
C VAL A 24 -26.83 14.99 -7.95
N THR A 25 -27.26 16.10 -7.37
CA THR A 25 -28.67 16.39 -7.11
C THR A 25 -29.14 17.56 -7.99
N PRO A 26 -30.46 17.78 -8.16
CA PRO A 26 -30.95 18.89 -8.97
C PRO A 26 -30.51 20.29 -8.49
N ARG A 27 -30.02 20.43 -7.25
CA ARG A 27 -29.63 21.72 -6.64
C ARG A 27 -28.16 21.82 -6.29
N SER A 28 -27.42 20.71 -6.25
CA SER A 28 -26.02 20.69 -5.82
C SER A 28 -25.29 19.44 -6.27
N VAL A 29 -23.96 19.53 -6.32
CA VAL A 29 -23.05 18.39 -6.47
C VAL A 29 -22.37 18.18 -5.12
N LYS A 30 -22.38 16.94 -4.63
CA LYS A 30 -21.63 16.53 -3.45
C LYS A 30 -20.47 15.65 -3.89
N LEU A 31 -19.30 15.91 -3.33
CA LEU A 31 -18.09 15.14 -3.54
C LEU A 31 -17.61 14.60 -2.20
N GLY A 32 -17.31 13.32 -2.13
CA GLY A 32 -16.79 12.66 -0.94
C GLY A 32 -15.54 11.84 -1.26
N MET A 33 -14.59 11.80 -0.33
CA MET A 33 -13.42 10.94 -0.43
C MET A 33 -13.20 10.26 0.92
N LEU A 34 -13.04 8.93 0.88
CA LEU A 34 -12.57 8.16 2.03
C LEU A 34 -11.23 7.53 1.65
N LYS A 35 -10.14 7.99 2.28
CA LYS A 35 -8.83 7.40 2.13
C LYS A 35 -8.49 6.61 3.39
N LEU A 36 -8.30 5.31 3.23
CA LEU A 36 -7.83 4.43 4.29
C LEU A 36 -6.33 4.25 4.14
N THR A 37 -5.57 4.63 5.17
CA THR A 37 -4.12 4.47 5.19
C THR A 37 -3.70 3.68 6.41
N ASN A 38 -2.78 2.74 6.23
CA ASN A 38 -2.17 2.00 7.32
C ASN A 38 -0.64 2.11 7.21
N PRO A 39 0.08 2.49 8.29
CA PRO A 39 1.55 2.63 8.26
C PRO A 39 2.27 1.29 8.08
N PHE A 40 1.58 0.16 8.24
CA PHE A 40 2.14 -1.19 8.20
C PHE A 40 3.05 -1.47 7.01
N LEU A 41 2.66 -1.10 5.79
CA LEU A 41 3.51 -1.33 4.61
C LEU A 41 4.81 -0.51 4.66
N GLY A 42 4.76 0.70 5.23
CA GLY A 42 5.94 1.51 5.48
C GLY A 42 6.88 0.85 6.50
N GLU A 43 6.32 0.32 7.60
CA GLU A 43 7.11 -0.39 8.60
C GLU A 43 7.72 -1.67 8.05
N VAL A 44 6.96 -2.47 7.31
CA VAL A 44 7.48 -3.66 6.62
C VAL A 44 8.62 -3.28 5.70
N LYS A 45 8.48 -2.22 4.88
CA LYS A 45 9.54 -1.75 3.97
C LYS A 45 10.84 -1.43 4.73
N GLU A 46 10.77 -0.70 5.83
CA GLU A 46 11.96 -0.37 6.62
C GLU A 46 12.59 -1.63 7.25
N CYS A 47 11.78 -2.60 7.65
CA CYS A 47 12.28 -3.86 8.17
C CYS A 47 12.92 -4.72 7.07
N GLN A 48 12.35 -4.74 5.85
CA GLN A 48 12.89 -5.47 4.70
C GLN A 48 14.31 -5.01 4.36
N LYS A 49 14.60 -3.70 4.48
CA LYS A 49 15.96 -3.16 4.24
C LYS A 49 17.00 -3.71 5.23
N ARG A 50 16.56 -4.08 6.43
CA ARG A 50 17.41 -4.63 7.50
C ARG A 50 17.51 -6.16 7.44
N ASP A 51 16.64 -6.84 6.70
CA ASP A 51 16.64 -8.29 6.55
C ASP A 51 17.68 -8.71 5.49
N GLN A 52 18.81 -9.25 5.97
CA GLN A 52 19.91 -9.68 5.12
C GLN A 52 19.48 -10.72 4.06
N LYS A 53 18.60 -11.66 4.41
CA LYS A 53 18.15 -12.71 3.49
C LYS A 53 17.31 -12.12 2.36
N LEU A 54 16.51 -11.10 2.65
CA LEU A 54 15.75 -10.38 1.64
C LEU A 54 16.65 -9.52 0.75
N MET A 55 17.66 -8.88 1.31
CA MET A 55 18.62 -8.09 0.55
C MET A 55 19.45 -8.96 -0.40
N GLU A 56 19.88 -10.14 0.02
CA GLU A 56 20.55 -11.13 -0.84
C GLU A 56 19.64 -11.56 -2.01
N LYS A 57 18.35 -11.80 -1.74
CA LYS A 57 17.38 -12.12 -2.79
C LYS A 57 17.20 -10.96 -3.78
N LEU A 58 17.17 -9.72 -3.30
CA LEU A 58 17.09 -8.53 -4.17
C LEU A 58 18.30 -8.40 -5.09
N VAL A 59 19.50 -8.72 -4.62
CA VAL A 59 20.70 -8.75 -5.48
C VAL A 59 20.52 -9.77 -6.61
N LEU A 60 20.04 -10.98 -6.29
CA LEU A 60 19.76 -12.00 -7.30
C LEU A 60 18.67 -11.61 -8.30
N VAL A 61 17.68 -10.82 -7.86
CA VAL A 61 16.65 -10.24 -8.76
C VAL A 61 17.29 -9.24 -9.72
N ARG A 62 18.17 -8.36 -9.24
CA ARG A 62 18.91 -7.39 -10.07
C ARG A 62 19.83 -8.06 -11.08
N GLU A 63 20.38 -9.22 -10.74
CA GLU A 63 21.17 -10.06 -11.63
C GLU A 63 20.31 -10.89 -12.62
N GLY A 64 18.98 -10.77 -12.57
CA GLY A 64 18.06 -11.51 -13.44
C GLY A 64 17.91 -13.00 -13.08
N LYS A 65 18.44 -13.44 -11.94
CA LYS A 65 18.49 -14.87 -11.54
C LYS A 65 17.26 -15.34 -10.76
N LYS A 66 16.45 -14.44 -10.21
CA LYS A 66 15.23 -14.77 -9.45
C LYS A 66 14.03 -14.03 -9.99
N VAL A 67 13.12 -14.76 -10.66
CA VAL A 67 11.90 -14.19 -11.27
C VAL A 67 10.73 -14.12 -10.30
N ASP A 68 10.74 -14.93 -9.23
CA ASP A 68 9.64 -14.97 -8.25
C ASP A 68 9.65 -13.80 -7.26
N PHE A 69 10.79 -13.12 -7.09
CA PHE A 69 10.93 -11.95 -6.23
C PHE A 69 10.92 -10.67 -7.08
N GLY A 70 10.30 -9.62 -6.56
CA GLY A 70 10.28 -8.31 -7.21
C GLY A 70 10.07 -7.20 -6.20
N THR A 71 10.30 -5.96 -6.63
CA THR A 71 10.01 -4.76 -5.85
C THR A 71 8.85 -4.04 -6.52
N ASP A 72 7.85 -3.62 -5.75
CA ASP A 72 6.74 -2.83 -6.30
C ASP A 72 7.09 -1.34 -6.43
N GLU A 73 6.16 -0.57 -6.98
CA GLU A 73 6.27 0.90 -7.16
C GLU A 73 6.55 1.66 -5.85
N ASN A 74 6.14 1.09 -4.72
CA ASN A 74 6.35 1.66 -3.39
C ASN A 74 7.69 1.25 -2.77
N GLY A 75 8.50 0.44 -3.47
CA GLY A 75 9.78 -0.06 -2.98
C GLY A 75 9.64 -1.25 -2.01
N VAL A 76 8.49 -1.92 -1.95
CA VAL A 76 8.25 -3.07 -1.08
C VAL A 76 8.62 -4.36 -1.82
N VAL A 77 9.39 -5.23 -1.16
CA VAL A 77 9.76 -6.53 -1.70
C VAL A 77 8.57 -7.48 -1.64
N ARG A 78 8.30 -8.15 -2.76
CA ARG A 78 7.24 -9.13 -2.93
C ARG A 78 7.76 -10.44 -3.49
N TYR A 79 7.13 -11.53 -3.06
CA TYR A 79 7.32 -12.86 -3.61
C TYR A 79 6.01 -13.31 -4.25
N ARG A 80 6.00 -13.52 -5.57
CA ARG A 80 4.80 -13.87 -6.34
C ARG A 80 3.60 -12.96 -6.04
N GLY A 81 3.83 -11.66 -5.99
CA GLY A 81 2.83 -10.63 -5.68
C GLY A 81 2.50 -10.46 -4.18
N ARG A 82 2.94 -11.35 -3.29
CA ARG A 82 2.71 -11.27 -1.85
C ARG A 82 3.82 -10.48 -1.15
N VAL A 83 3.46 -9.63 -0.20
CA VAL A 83 4.43 -8.85 0.59
C VAL A 83 5.33 -9.79 1.40
N CYS A 84 6.64 -9.62 1.30
CA CYS A 84 7.59 -10.36 2.13
C CYS A 84 7.70 -9.71 3.51
N VAL A 85 7.14 -10.32 4.55
CA VAL A 85 7.24 -9.79 5.91
C VAL A 85 8.46 -10.42 6.60
N PRO A 86 9.45 -9.63 7.05
CA PRO A 86 10.56 -10.12 7.87
C PRO A 86 10.04 -10.77 9.17
N ASP A 87 10.72 -11.79 9.67
CA ASP A 87 10.31 -12.48 10.90
C ASP A 87 10.70 -11.67 12.14
N MET A 88 9.86 -10.70 12.49
CA MET A 88 10.02 -9.87 13.68
C MET A 88 8.73 -9.88 14.53
N PRO A 89 8.84 -10.04 15.86
CA PRO A 89 7.68 -10.06 16.76
C PRO A 89 6.77 -8.84 16.62
N GLU A 90 7.33 -7.66 16.38
CA GLU A 90 6.62 -6.38 16.28
C GLU A 90 5.72 -6.34 15.03
N LEU A 91 6.25 -6.80 13.88
CA LEU A 91 5.47 -6.90 12.64
C LEU A 91 4.33 -7.91 12.78
N ARG A 92 4.62 -9.06 13.39
CA ARG A 92 3.62 -10.09 13.64
C ARG A 92 2.49 -9.56 14.54
N LYS A 93 2.85 -8.85 15.61
CA LYS A 93 1.88 -8.22 16.51
C LYS A 93 1.01 -7.22 15.76
N MET A 94 1.58 -6.32 14.95
CA MET A 94 0.80 -5.36 14.17
C MET A 94 -0.17 -6.02 13.20
N ILE A 95 0.24 -7.08 12.50
CA ILE A 95 -0.65 -7.82 11.58
C ILE A 95 -1.85 -8.38 12.35
N LEU A 96 -1.59 -9.01 13.51
CA LEU A 96 -2.63 -9.61 14.34
C LEU A 96 -3.56 -8.56 14.93
N GLU A 97 -3.00 -7.44 15.42
CA GLU A 97 -3.78 -6.33 15.96
C GLU A 97 -4.64 -5.67 14.88
N GLU A 98 -4.11 -5.44 13.67
CA GLU A 98 -4.90 -4.91 12.56
C GLU A 98 -6.00 -5.89 12.15
N GLY A 99 -5.68 -7.18 11.97
CA GLY A 99 -6.67 -8.20 11.61
C GLY A 99 -7.81 -8.31 12.62
N HIS A 100 -7.54 -8.12 13.91
CA HIS A 100 -8.52 -8.24 14.99
C HIS A 100 -9.19 -6.92 15.39
N ARG A 101 -8.56 -5.75 15.24
CA ARG A 101 -9.10 -4.48 15.74
C ARG A 101 -9.57 -3.53 14.65
N SER A 102 -9.20 -3.78 13.39
CA SER A 102 -9.65 -2.93 12.29
C SER A 102 -11.18 -3.00 12.19
N GLY A 103 -11.85 -1.85 12.23
CA GLY A 103 -13.30 -1.76 12.00
C GLY A 103 -13.72 -2.21 10.59
N LEU A 104 -12.75 -2.58 9.75
CA LEU A 104 -12.90 -3.04 8.38
C LEU A 104 -12.69 -4.55 8.24
N SER A 105 -12.21 -5.25 9.26
CA SER A 105 -12.08 -6.70 9.20
C SER A 105 -13.43 -7.36 9.45
N ILE A 106 -13.87 -8.19 8.51
CA ILE A 106 -15.05 -9.04 8.71
C ILE A 106 -14.62 -10.15 9.64
N HIS A 107 -14.88 -10.01 10.94
CA HIS A 107 -14.45 -10.93 11.98
C HIS A 107 -15.13 -12.30 11.84
N PRO A 108 -14.45 -13.35 11.33
CA PRO A 108 -15.04 -14.66 11.21
C PRO A 108 -14.64 -15.51 12.42
N GLY A 109 -14.86 -15.01 13.64
CA GLY A 109 -14.43 -15.70 14.88
C GLY A 109 -12.91 -15.88 15.02
N VAL A 110 -12.49 -16.37 16.19
CA VAL A 110 -11.08 -16.40 16.64
C VAL A 110 -10.17 -17.34 15.82
N THR A 111 -10.75 -18.26 15.04
CA THR A 111 -10.02 -19.37 14.40
C THR A 111 -9.55 -19.09 12.97
N LYS A 112 -9.91 -17.94 12.37
CA LYS A 112 -9.67 -17.67 10.94
C LYS A 112 -8.45 -16.80 10.62
N MET A 113 -7.52 -16.63 11.56
CA MET A 113 -6.31 -15.82 11.35
C MET A 113 -5.07 -16.62 10.90
N TYR A 114 -5.24 -17.86 10.42
CA TYR A 114 -4.14 -18.72 9.93
C TYR A 114 -4.12 -18.82 8.40
#